data_AF-A0A7X7RWK8-F1
#
_entry.id   AF-A0A7X7RWK8-F1
#
_cell.length_a   1.000
_cell.length_b   1.000
_cell.length_c   1.000
_cell.angle_alpha   90.00
_cell.angle_beta   90.00
_cell.angle_gamma   90.00
#
_symmetry.space_group_name_H-M   'P 1'
#
loop_
_entity.id
_entity.type
_entity.pdbx_description
1 polymer ?
#
loop_
_entity_poly.entity_id
_entity_poly.type
_entity_poly.pdbx_seq_one_letter_code
_entity_poly.pdbx_strand_id
1 'polypeptide(L)'
;MSILDSAKVLTSVQNPIVKQVSKWRDRRDRDLAQKVLIEGYRALVRAMSGDYPVEELYVCPEWFQGENEEALISSLCARGARLYRVSKEAFVKMAYRDRPEGLLG
;
A
#
# COMPACT_ATOMS: atom_id res chain seq x y z
N MET A 1 12.26 15.55 8.71
CA MET A 1 11.17 14.69 9.21
C MET A 1 10.71 13.87 8.04
N SER A 2 10.90 12.54 8.07
CA SER A 2 10.53 11.69 6.94
C SER A 2 9.01 11.64 6.85
N ILE A 3 8.46 11.57 5.64
CA ILE A 3 7.00 11.44 5.43
C ILE A 3 6.44 10.19 6.13
N LEU A 4 7.29 9.17 6.32
CA LEU A 4 6.98 7.95 7.05
C LEU A 4 6.77 8.14 8.55
N ASP A 5 7.40 9.16 9.16
CA ASP A 5 7.31 9.42 10.61
C ASP A 5 5.93 9.96 11.01
N SER A 6 5.24 10.60 10.07
CA SER A 6 3.90 11.16 10.27
C SER A 6 2.77 10.19 9.86
N ALA A 7 3.12 9.04 9.28
CA ALA A 7 2.15 8.06 8.81
C ALA A 7 1.52 7.29 9.97
N LYS A 8 0.22 7.00 9.85
CA LYS A 8 -0.47 6.14 10.83
C LYS A 8 0.10 4.72 10.76
N VAL A 9 0.49 4.17 11.91
CA VAL A 9 1.09 2.83 11.99
C VAL A 9 0.02 1.76 12.24
N LEU A 10 0.03 0.70 11.41
CA LEU A 10 -0.84 -0.47 11.49
C LEU A 10 0.01 -1.70 11.79
N THR A 11 -0.01 -2.17 13.04
CA THR A 11 0.81 -3.32 13.48
C THR A 11 0.04 -4.62 13.59
N SER A 12 -1.27 -4.56 13.84
CA SER A 12 -2.10 -5.74 14.13
C SER A 12 -2.79 -6.28 12.88
N VAL A 13 -2.67 -7.59 12.66
CA VAL A 13 -3.47 -8.32 11.65
C VAL A 13 -4.98 -8.27 11.92
N GLN A 14 -5.38 -7.93 13.16
CA GLN A 14 -6.78 -7.77 13.53
C GLN A 14 -7.33 -6.37 13.25
N ASN A 15 -6.48 -5.42 12.87
CA ASN A 15 -6.89 -4.06 12.55
C ASN A 15 -7.97 -4.05 11.44
N PRO A 16 -9.06 -3.28 11.58
CA PRO A 16 -10.14 -3.25 10.60
C PRO A 16 -9.68 -2.93 9.17
N ILE A 17 -8.71 -2.03 9.01
CA ILE A 17 -8.16 -1.63 7.71
C ILE A 17 -7.40 -2.81 7.09
N VAL A 18 -6.53 -3.46 7.86
CA VAL A 18 -5.76 -4.64 7.41
C VAL A 18 -6.69 -5.76 6.98
N LYS A 19 -7.74 -6.03 7.77
CA LYS A 19 -8.77 -7.04 7.43
C LYS A 19 -9.53 -6.68 6.15
N GLN A 20 -9.88 -5.41 5.98
CA GLN A 20 -10.61 -4.95 4.80
C GLN A 20 -9.80 -5.14 3.52
N VAL A 21 -8.54 -4.67 3.51
CA VAL A 21 -7.65 -4.83 2.35
C VAL A 21 -7.39 -6.31 2.05
N SER A 22 -7.22 -7.14 3.09
CA SER A 22 -7.07 -8.59 2.92
C SER A 22 -8.30 -9.25 2.27
N LYS A 23 -9.52 -8.77 2.56
CA LYS A 23 -10.75 -9.24 1.92
C LYS A 23 -10.82 -8.88 0.44
N TRP A 24 -10.30 -7.73 0.03
CA TRP A 24 -10.27 -7.32 -1.39
C TRP A 24 -9.36 -8.19 -2.28
N ARG A 25 -8.68 -9.20 -1.72
CA ARG A 25 -8.10 -10.29 -2.52
C ARG A 25 -9.19 -11.12 -3.20
N ASP A 26 -10.31 -11.35 -2.51
CA ASP A 26 -11.49 -11.96 -3.09
C ASP A 26 -12.14 -11.00 -4.11
N ARG A 27 -12.46 -11.52 -5.29
CA ARG A 27 -13.01 -10.72 -6.38
C ARG A 27 -14.36 -10.12 -6.00
N ARG A 28 -15.24 -10.87 -5.33
CA ARG A 28 -16.59 -10.41 -5.01
C ARG A 28 -16.55 -9.24 -4.03
N ASP A 29 -15.76 -9.37 -2.96
CA ASP A 29 -15.61 -8.30 -1.97
C ASP A 29 -14.97 -7.04 -2.58
N ARG A 30 -13.98 -7.22 -3.46
CA ARG A 30 -13.31 -6.12 -4.17
C ARG A 30 -14.22 -5.40 -5.17
N ASP A 31 -14.96 -6.16 -5.97
CA ASP A 31 -15.87 -5.62 -6.98
C ASP A 31 -17.01 -4.84 -6.28
N LEU A 32 -17.55 -5.36 -5.17
CA LEU A 32 -18.54 -4.66 -4.34
C LEU A 32 -18.01 -3.34 -3.76
N ALA A 33 -16.73 -3.31 -3.37
CA ALA A 33 -16.08 -2.11 -2.87
C ALA A 33 -15.63 -1.14 -3.98
N GLN A 34 -15.73 -1.55 -5.25
CA GLN A 34 -15.19 -0.84 -6.42
C GLN A 34 -13.71 -0.47 -6.25
N LYS A 35 -12.93 -1.40 -5.69
CA LYS A 35 -11.49 -1.20 -5.46
C LYS A 35 -10.65 -1.99 -6.45
N VAL A 36 -9.40 -1.56 -6.60
CA VAL A 36 -8.34 -2.30 -7.26
C VAL A 36 -7.18 -2.33 -6.27
N LEU A 37 -6.46 -3.46 -6.21
CA LEU A 37 -5.23 -3.57 -5.45
C LEU A 37 -4.05 -3.49 -6.41
N ILE A 38 -3.12 -2.57 -6.17
CA ILE A 38 -1.93 -2.33 -6.98
C ILE A 38 -0.71 -2.57 -6.09
N GLU A 39 -0.03 -3.70 -6.30
CA GLU A 39 1.11 -4.10 -5.48
C GLU A 39 2.43 -3.95 -6.23
N GLY A 40 3.43 -3.38 -5.54
CA GLY A 40 4.80 -3.28 -6.01
C GLY A 40 5.13 -1.98 -6.74
N TYR A 41 6.44 -1.69 -6.76
CA TYR A 41 6.96 -0.40 -7.21
C TYR A 41 6.57 -0.09 -8.67
N ARG A 42 6.83 -1.03 -9.58
CA ARG A 42 6.58 -0.82 -11.03
C ARG A 42 5.10 -0.62 -11.35
N ALA A 43 4.20 -1.29 -10.63
CA ALA A 43 2.77 -1.20 -10.86
C ALA A 43 2.24 0.17 -10.38
N LEU A 44 2.67 0.62 -9.20
CA LEU A 44 2.30 1.92 -8.66
C LEU A 44 2.87 3.08 -9.50
N VAL A 45 4.10 2.96 -10.01
CA VAL A 45 4.65 3.93 -10.97
C VAL A 45 3.76 4.02 -12.21
N ARG A 46 3.34 2.88 -12.78
CA ARG A 46 2.44 2.88 -13.96
C ARG A 46 1.08 3.51 -13.65
N ALA A 47 0.49 3.20 -12.50
CA ALA A 47 -0.77 3.80 -12.06
C ALA A 47 -0.63 5.32 -11.97
N MET A 48 0.43 5.80 -11.31
CA MET A 48 0.75 7.22 -11.21
C MET A 48 0.98 7.87 -12.59
N SER A 49 1.79 7.26 -13.46
CA SER A 49 2.08 7.80 -14.80
C SER A 49 0.85 7.83 -15.73
N GLY A 50 -0.13 6.95 -15.49
CA GLY A 50 -1.41 6.94 -16.22
C GLY A 50 -2.50 7.76 -15.55
N ASP A 51 -2.16 8.59 -14.56
CA ASP A 51 -3.09 9.39 -13.75
C ASP A 51 -4.21 8.58 -13.07
N TYR A 52 -3.96 7.29 -12.82
CA TYR A 52 -4.87 6.45 -12.07
C TYR A 52 -4.80 6.83 -10.58
N PRO A 53 -5.95 7.09 -9.92
CA PRO A 53 -5.96 7.54 -8.54
C PRO A 53 -5.53 6.43 -7.58
N VAL A 54 -4.61 6.76 -6.66
CA VAL A 54 -4.26 5.93 -5.51
C VAL A 54 -4.78 6.62 -4.26
N GLU A 55 -5.85 6.09 -3.67
CA GLU A 55 -6.52 6.71 -2.52
C GLU A 55 -5.78 6.44 -1.20
N GLU A 56 -5.23 5.24 -1.05
CA GLU A 56 -4.54 4.79 0.15
C GLU A 56 -3.24 4.10 -0.25
N LEU A 57 -2.17 4.34 0.50
CA LEU A 57 -0.87 3.73 0.27
C LEU A 57 -0.39 3.08 1.57
N TYR A 58 -0.18 1.78 1.50
CA TYR A 58 0.31 0.94 2.59
C TYR A 58 1.77 0.60 2.34
N VAL A 59 2.63 0.95 3.29
CA VAL A 59 4.08 0.76 3.13
C VAL A 59 4.68 -0.03 4.28
N CYS A 60 5.56 -0.97 3.95
CA CYS A 60 6.39 -1.69 4.91
C CYS A 60 7.86 -1.48 4.54
N PRO A 61 8.52 -0.44 5.11
CA PRO A 61 9.88 -0.06 4.73
C PRO A 61 10.92 -1.17 4.89
N GLU A 62 10.65 -2.15 5.75
CA GLU A 62 11.52 -3.30 5.99
C GLU A 62 11.62 -4.26 4.79
N TRP A 63 10.81 -4.05 3.76
CA TRP A 63 10.82 -4.80 2.49
C TRP A 63 11.31 -3.98 1.28
N PHE A 64 11.64 -2.70 1.47
CA PHE A 64 12.18 -1.87 0.40
C PHE A 64 13.52 -2.44 -0.08
N GLN A 65 13.76 -2.35 -1.39
CA GLN A 65 14.93 -2.95 -2.04
C GLN A 65 15.86 -1.91 -2.66
N GLY A 66 15.50 -0.63 -2.60
CA GLY A 66 16.33 0.46 -3.12
C GLY A 66 16.00 1.82 -2.51
N GLU A 67 16.33 2.86 -3.27
CA GLU A 67 16.26 4.28 -2.85
C GLU A 67 15.08 5.03 -3.48
N ASN A 68 14.32 4.39 -4.38
CA ASN A 68 13.30 5.09 -5.18
C ASN A 68 11.92 5.13 -4.52
N GLU A 69 11.69 4.29 -3.51
CA GLU A 69 10.41 4.12 -2.84
C GLU A 69 9.94 5.42 -2.17
N GLU A 70 10.85 6.17 -1.53
CA GLU A 70 10.50 7.43 -0.85
C GLU A 70 10.03 8.52 -1.83
N ALA A 71 10.62 8.60 -3.01
CA ALA A 71 10.21 9.53 -4.06
C ALA A 71 8.82 9.19 -4.61
N LEU A 72 8.54 7.90 -4.84
CA LEU A 72 7.23 7.43 -5.26
C LEU A 72 6.16 7.70 -4.19
N ILE A 73 6.45 7.36 -2.92
CA ILE A 73 5.55 7.59 -1.79
C ILE A 73 5.19 9.06 -1.68
N SER A 74 6.20 9.94 -1.72
CA SER A 74 6.02 11.39 -1.66
C SER A 74 5.14 11.90 -2.80
N SER A 75 5.37 11.40 -4.01
CA SER A 75 4.58 11.77 -5.20
C SER A 75 3.12 11.34 -5.09
N LEU A 76 2.86 10.12 -4.63
CA LEU A 76 1.49 9.62 -4.42
C LEU A 76 0.78 10.39 -3.31
N CYS A 77 1.46 10.68 -2.20
CA CYS A 77 0.90 11.48 -1.11
C CYS A 77 0.59 12.92 -1.55
N ALA A 78 1.46 13.54 -2.35
CA ALA A 78 1.21 14.87 -2.93
C ALA A 78 -0.03 14.91 -3.84
N ARG A 79 -0.41 13.75 -4.41
CA ARG A 79 -1.65 13.57 -5.19
C ARG A 79 -2.87 13.18 -4.33
N GLY A 80 -2.71 13.13 -3.01
CA GLY A 80 -3.80 12.90 -2.07
C GLY A 80 -3.88 11.48 -1.49
N ALA A 81 -2.93 10.59 -1.81
CA ALA A 81 -2.92 9.25 -1.22
C ALA A 81 -2.72 9.31 0.30
N ARG A 82 -3.57 8.61 1.05
CA ARG A 82 -3.41 8.49 2.50
C ARG A 82 -2.35 7.44 2.83
N LEU A 83 -1.30 7.85 3.53
CA LEU A 83 -0.18 6.99 3.89
C LEU A 83 -0.38 6.23 5.19
N TYR A 84 -0.15 4.91 5.16
CA TYR A 84 -0.08 4.03 6.32
C TYR A 84 1.24 3.28 6.35
N ARG A 85 1.90 3.27 7.50
CA ARG A 85 3.04 2.39 7.75
C ARG A 85 2.55 1.09 8.36
N VAL A 86 3.01 -0.04 7.85
CA VAL A 86 2.48 -1.37 8.21
C VAL A 86 3.62 -2.27 8.68
N SER A 87 3.39 -3.05 9.74
CA SER A 87 4.36 -4.08 10.19
C SER A 87 4.47 -5.21 9.16
N LYS A 88 5.58 -5.97 9.17
CA LYS A 88 5.72 -7.15 8.28
C LYS A 88 4.53 -8.09 8.34
N GLU A 89 4.08 -8.45 9.54
CA GLU A 89 2.99 -9.42 9.72
C GLU A 89 1.66 -8.91 9.15
N ALA A 90 1.32 -7.64 9.40
CA ALA A 90 0.12 -7.04 8.85
C ALA A 90 0.23 -6.87 7.33
N PHE A 91 1.40 -6.51 6.81
CA PHE A 91 1.62 -6.35 5.37
C PHE A 91 1.49 -7.68 4.64
N VAL A 92 2.11 -8.75 5.14
CA VAL A 92 1.99 -10.11 4.57
C VAL A 92 0.54 -10.58 4.53
N LYS A 93 -0.29 -10.19 5.50
CA LYS A 93 -1.72 -10.52 5.51
C LYS A 93 -2.50 -9.85 4.36
N MET A 94 -2.06 -8.67 3.93
CA MET A 94 -2.69 -7.85 2.90
C MET A 94 -2.14 -8.15 1.50
N ALA A 95 -0.84 -8.41 1.40
CA ALA A 95 -0.14 -8.65 0.17
C ALA A 95 -0.71 -9.86 -0.60
N TYR A 96 -0.67 -9.76 -1.93
CA TYR A 96 -1.05 -10.83 -2.84
C TYR A 96 0.16 -11.70 -3.20
N ARG A 97 1.37 -11.12 -3.19
CA ARG A 97 2.60 -11.78 -3.62
C ARG A 97 3.29 -12.53 -2.48
N ASP A 98 3.90 -13.67 -2.81
CA ASP A 98 4.72 -14.44 -1.87
C ASP A 98 6.01 -13.71 -1.44
N ARG A 99 6.48 -12.78 -2.28
CA ARG A 99 7.64 -11.92 -2.03
C ARG A 99 7.23 -10.46 -2.17
N PRO A 100 6.74 -9.83 -1.08
CA PRO A 100 6.28 -8.44 -1.11
C PRO A 100 7.46 -7.47 -1.29
N GLU A 101 7.21 -6.40 -2.03
CA GLU A 101 8.14 -5.26 -2.20
C GLU A 101 7.87 -4.15 -1.16
N GLY A 102 6.95 -4.39 -0.21
CA GLY A 102 6.60 -3.43 0.83
C GLY A 102 5.73 -2.26 0.36
N LEU A 103 5.15 -2.31 -0.84
CA LEU A 103 4.29 -1.27 -1.39
C LEU A 103 2.95 -1.85 -1.88
N LEU A 104 1.84 -1.31 -1.39
CA LEU A 104 0.49 -1.69 -1.80
C LEU A 104 -0.41 -0.44 -1.80
N GLY A 105 -1.11 -0.20 -2.91
CA GLY A 105 -2.10 0.87 -3.04
C GLY A 105 -3.35 0.44 -3.78
#